data_AF-A0A957KVU8-F1
#
_entry.id   AF-A0A957KVU8-F1
#
_cell.length_a   1.000
_cell.length_b   1.000
_cell.length_c   1.000
_cell.angle_alpha   90.00
_cell.angle_beta   90.00
_cell.angle_gamma   90.00
#
_symmetry.space_group_name_H-M   'P 1'
#
loop_
_entity.id
_entity.type
_entity.pdbx_description
1 polymer ?
#
loop_
_entity_poly.entity_id
_entity_poly.type
_entity_poly.pdbx_seq_one_letter_code
_entity_poly.pdbx_strand_id
1 'polypeptide(L)'
;GAIADLPDAGWDWAIYTATAQHEAGTPPNLLCALSITIDPAAQRQGLSGAMVRVMRGLAAEAGFARLIAPVRPTWKNRYPLIPIAAYAAWTTAEGLPFDPWLRTHVRVGGAIVKPCPRSMSLQATVAGWEASTGLALPGSGHYVAPDLLVPLQVNRDADRGIYVEPNVWVEHTLTR
;
A
#
# COMPACT_ATOMS: atom_id res chain seq x y z
N GLY A 1 -11.01 10.46 -13.65
CA GLY A 1 -9.83 10.31 -14.52
C GLY A 1 -9.73 8.87 -15.01
N ALA A 2 -8.79 8.60 -15.90
CA ALA A 2 -8.44 7.23 -16.23
C ALA A 2 -7.68 6.61 -15.04
N ILE A 3 -7.65 5.29 -14.97
CA ILE A 3 -7.03 4.56 -13.85
C ILE A 3 -5.50 4.63 -13.93
N ALA A 4 -4.96 4.79 -15.14
CA ALA A 4 -3.56 5.13 -15.37
C ALA A 4 -3.16 6.45 -14.70
N ASP A 5 -4.11 7.37 -14.46
CA ASP A 5 -3.88 8.68 -13.84
C ASP A 5 -3.91 8.63 -12.31
N LEU A 6 -3.99 7.44 -11.70
CA LEU A 6 -3.99 7.32 -10.24
C LEU A 6 -2.75 7.99 -9.63
N PRO A 7 -2.87 8.77 -8.54
CA PRO A 7 -1.73 9.53 -8.04
C PRO A 7 -0.65 8.68 -7.38
N ASP A 8 0.59 9.16 -7.43
CA ASP A 8 1.73 8.51 -6.78
C ASP A 8 1.63 8.50 -5.25
N ALA A 9 0.74 9.34 -4.70
CA ALA A 9 0.49 9.51 -3.28
C ALA A 9 -0.44 8.45 -2.66
N GLY A 10 -0.87 7.44 -3.43
CA GLY A 10 -1.37 6.18 -2.89
C GLY A 10 -2.46 6.31 -1.81
N TRP A 11 -2.16 5.78 -0.63
CA TRP A 11 -3.03 5.76 0.54
C TRP A 11 -3.35 7.17 1.08
N ASP A 12 -2.33 8.03 1.22
CA ASP A 12 -2.53 9.43 1.66
C ASP A 12 -3.48 10.15 0.70
N TRP A 13 -3.26 10.02 -0.62
CA TRP A 13 -4.14 10.61 -1.61
C TRP A 13 -5.59 10.12 -1.48
N ALA A 14 -5.79 8.82 -1.26
CA ALA A 14 -7.12 8.24 -1.17
C ALA A 14 -7.90 8.84 0.01
N ILE A 15 -7.26 9.00 1.17
CA ILE A 15 -7.88 9.59 2.36
C ILE A 15 -8.16 11.08 2.16
N TYR A 16 -7.14 11.86 1.80
CA TYR A 16 -7.30 13.30 1.64
C TYR A 16 -8.36 13.64 0.59
N THR A 17 -8.36 12.92 -0.54
CA THR A 17 -9.32 13.16 -1.62
C THR A 17 -10.74 12.79 -1.21
N ALA A 18 -10.92 11.62 -0.57
CA ALA A 18 -12.24 11.19 -0.13
C ALA A 18 -12.83 12.15 0.91
N THR A 19 -12.03 12.60 1.87
CA THR A 19 -12.46 13.58 2.88
C THR A 19 -12.82 14.92 2.25
N ALA A 20 -11.93 15.50 1.42
CA ALA A 20 -12.18 16.79 0.79
C ALA A 20 -13.41 16.77 -0.14
N GLN A 21 -13.61 15.69 -0.90
CA GLN A 21 -14.78 15.53 -1.76
C GLN A 21 -16.07 15.36 -0.96
N HIS A 22 -16.02 14.63 0.15
CA HIS A 22 -17.16 14.50 1.05
C HIS A 22 -17.58 15.85 1.65
N GLU A 23 -16.61 16.63 2.17
CA GLU A 23 -16.85 17.97 2.71
C GLU A 23 -17.40 18.94 1.64
N ALA A 24 -16.97 18.77 0.38
CA ALA A 24 -17.49 19.53 -0.75
C ALA A 24 -18.83 19.01 -1.31
N GLY A 25 -19.43 17.97 -0.72
CA GLY A 25 -20.69 17.38 -1.18
C GLY A 25 -20.60 16.70 -2.55
N THR A 26 -19.39 16.34 -3.00
CA THR A 26 -19.19 15.67 -4.28
C THR A 26 -19.62 14.21 -4.19
N PRO A 27 -20.51 13.72 -5.06
CA PRO A 27 -20.94 12.32 -5.02
C PRO A 27 -19.78 11.37 -5.39
N PRO A 28 -19.57 10.28 -4.64
CA PRO A 28 -18.49 9.33 -4.92
C PRO A 28 -18.74 8.58 -6.23
N ASN A 29 -17.68 8.36 -7.01
CA ASN A 29 -17.73 7.62 -8.28
C ASN A 29 -16.80 6.39 -8.32
N LEU A 30 -16.06 6.14 -7.24
CA LEU A 30 -15.06 5.08 -7.09
C LEU A 30 -14.92 4.71 -5.62
N LEU A 31 -14.69 3.44 -5.32
CA LEU A 31 -14.33 2.97 -3.98
C LEU A 31 -12.84 2.65 -3.90
N CYS A 32 -12.20 3.04 -2.80
CA CYS A 32 -10.81 2.71 -2.49
C CYS A 32 -10.72 1.86 -1.22
N ALA A 33 -10.22 0.63 -1.33
CA ALA A 33 -9.94 -0.21 -0.18
C ALA A 33 -8.61 0.21 0.47
N LEU A 34 -8.66 0.53 1.76
CA LEU A 34 -7.50 1.03 2.50
C LEU A 34 -6.76 -0.07 3.27
N SER A 35 -7.46 -1.02 3.87
CA SER A 35 -6.83 -2.09 4.65
C SER A 35 -7.68 -3.35 4.77
N ILE A 36 -6.97 -4.48 4.91
CA ILE A 36 -7.51 -5.72 5.45
C ILE A 36 -6.55 -6.15 6.54
N THR A 37 -7.07 -6.37 7.75
CA THR A 37 -6.29 -6.87 8.88
C THR A 37 -6.84 -8.24 9.28
N ILE A 38 -5.94 -9.22 9.41
CA ILE A 38 -6.28 -10.58 9.83
C ILE A 38 -5.51 -10.88 11.09
N ASP A 39 -6.23 -11.32 12.11
CA ASP A 39 -5.64 -11.76 13.37
C ASP A 39 -4.57 -12.84 13.09
N PRO A 40 -3.36 -12.75 13.69
CA PRO A 40 -2.32 -13.75 13.53
C PRO A 40 -2.78 -15.20 13.75
N ALA A 41 -3.70 -15.44 14.70
CA ALA A 41 -4.26 -16.76 14.97
C ALA A 41 -5.19 -17.27 13.86
N ALA A 42 -5.72 -16.37 13.03
CA ALA A 42 -6.60 -16.66 11.90
C ALA A 42 -5.87 -16.68 10.53
N GLN A 43 -4.55 -16.44 10.50
CA GLN A 43 -3.77 -16.45 9.27
C GLN A 43 -3.67 -17.84 8.64
N ARG A 44 -3.29 -17.89 7.36
CA ARG A 44 -3.10 -19.12 6.55
C ARG A 44 -4.38 -19.95 6.29
N GLN A 45 -5.55 -19.41 6.61
CA GLN A 45 -6.85 -20.04 6.35
C GLN A 45 -7.52 -19.52 5.06
N GLY A 46 -6.78 -18.84 4.18
CA GLY A 46 -7.31 -18.27 2.93
C GLY A 46 -8.20 -17.03 3.09
N LEU A 47 -8.31 -16.48 4.32
CA LEU A 47 -9.17 -15.34 4.64
C LEU A 47 -8.84 -14.08 3.83
N SER A 48 -7.57 -13.83 3.51
CA SER A 48 -7.16 -12.65 2.72
C SER A 48 -7.89 -12.57 1.39
N GLY A 49 -7.91 -13.67 0.63
CA GLY A 49 -8.63 -13.72 -0.65
C GLY A 49 -10.15 -13.67 -0.47
N ALA A 50 -10.68 -14.24 0.61
CA ALA A 50 -12.10 -14.15 0.94
C ALA A 50 -12.53 -12.70 1.23
N MET A 51 -11.75 -11.97 2.03
CA MET A 51 -12.03 -10.56 2.35
C MET A 51 -11.97 -9.67 1.10
N VAL A 52 -11.02 -9.89 0.18
CA VAL A 52 -10.99 -9.14 -1.09
C VAL A 52 -12.24 -9.42 -1.93
N ARG A 53 -12.70 -10.68 -1.99
CA ARG A 53 -13.96 -11.01 -2.69
C ARG A 53 -15.17 -10.32 -2.05
N VAL A 54 -15.25 -10.28 -0.72
CA VAL A 54 -16.32 -9.58 0.01
C VAL A 54 -16.30 -8.08 -0.31
N MET A 55 -15.13 -7.42 -0.25
CA MET A 55 -15.03 -5.99 -0.61
C MET A 55 -15.44 -5.72 -2.06
N ARG A 56 -15.07 -6.60 -3.01
CA ARG A 56 -15.52 -6.50 -4.41
C ARG A 56 -17.05 -6.61 -4.52
N GLY A 57 -17.66 -7.55 -3.79
CA GLY A 57 -19.12 -7.71 -3.74
C GLY A 57 -19.83 -6.47 -3.20
N LEU A 58 -19.40 -5.98 -2.03
CA LEU A 58 -19.95 -4.76 -1.42
C LEU A 58 -19.83 -3.53 -2.32
N ALA A 59 -18.70 -3.38 -3.01
CA ALA A 59 -18.50 -2.28 -3.96
C ALA A 59 -19.47 -2.38 -5.17
N ALA A 60 -19.71 -3.60 -5.66
CA ALA A 60 -20.64 -3.83 -6.77
C ALA A 60 -22.10 -3.59 -6.34
N GLU A 61 -22.50 -4.08 -5.17
CA GLU A 61 -23.83 -3.86 -4.56
C GLU A 61 -24.11 -2.37 -4.33
N ALA A 62 -23.08 -1.61 -3.92
CA ALA A 62 -23.15 -0.15 -3.81
C ALA A 62 -23.19 0.59 -5.16
N GLY A 63 -23.18 -0.14 -6.29
CA GLY A 63 -23.34 0.40 -7.63
C GLY A 63 -22.05 0.90 -8.28
N PHE A 64 -20.89 0.71 -7.65
CA PHE A 64 -19.60 1.09 -8.24
C PHE A 64 -19.19 0.11 -9.34
N ALA A 65 -18.60 0.64 -10.42
CA ALA A 65 -18.04 -0.18 -11.50
C ALA A 65 -16.63 -0.72 -11.18
N ARG A 66 -15.95 -0.11 -10.21
CA ARG A 66 -14.53 -0.32 -9.93
C ARG A 66 -14.22 -0.18 -8.45
N LEU A 67 -13.25 -0.96 -7.99
CA LEU A 67 -12.63 -0.87 -6.68
C LEU A 67 -11.11 -0.73 -6.88
N ILE A 68 -10.49 0.27 -6.27
CA ILE A 68 -9.03 0.42 -6.29
C ILE A 68 -8.44 0.13 -4.90
N ALA A 69 -7.16 -0.24 -4.83
CA ALA A 69 -6.43 -0.43 -3.59
C ALA A 69 -4.95 -0.04 -3.77
N PRO A 70 -4.37 0.82 -2.91
CA PRO A 70 -2.94 1.05 -2.86
C PRO A 70 -2.32 -0.07 -2.01
N VAL A 71 -1.99 -1.20 -2.66
CA VAL A 71 -1.55 -2.42 -1.99
C VAL A 71 -0.13 -2.28 -1.47
N ARG A 72 0.03 -2.37 -0.15
CA ARG A 72 1.32 -2.46 0.54
C ARG A 72 1.92 -3.87 0.41
N PRO A 73 2.98 -4.10 -0.37
CA PRO A 73 3.46 -5.46 -0.62
C PRO A 73 4.08 -6.10 0.63
N THR A 74 3.79 -7.38 0.87
CA THR A 74 4.16 -8.06 2.13
C THR A 74 5.65 -8.39 2.22
N TRP A 75 6.31 -8.73 1.11
CA TRP A 75 7.72 -9.14 1.11
C TRP A 75 8.68 -8.00 0.75
N LYS A 76 8.17 -6.80 0.46
CA LYS A 76 9.01 -5.67 0.01
C LYS A 76 10.04 -5.25 1.06
N ASN A 77 9.76 -5.44 2.35
CA ASN A 77 10.71 -5.21 3.45
C ASN A 77 11.97 -6.09 3.38
N ARG A 78 11.91 -7.25 2.69
CA ARG A 78 13.08 -8.12 2.44
C ARG A 78 14.00 -7.59 1.34
N TYR A 79 13.51 -6.65 0.53
CA TYR A 79 14.22 -6.06 -0.59
C TYR A 79 14.20 -4.51 -0.50
N PRO A 80 14.60 -3.93 0.65
CA PRO A 80 14.32 -2.52 0.95
C PRO A 80 15.01 -1.56 -0.02
N LEU A 81 16.17 -1.95 -0.55
CA LEU A 81 16.96 -1.15 -1.50
C LEU A 81 16.45 -1.21 -2.95
N ILE A 82 15.53 -2.12 -3.25
CA ILE A 82 14.98 -2.28 -4.59
C ILE A 82 13.87 -1.25 -4.81
N PRO A 83 13.90 -0.44 -5.88
CA PRO A 83 12.81 0.47 -6.22
C PRO A 83 11.48 -0.27 -6.38
N ILE A 84 10.38 0.32 -5.91
CA ILE A 84 9.06 -0.34 -5.94
C ILE A 84 8.63 -0.74 -7.35
N ALA A 85 8.97 0.06 -8.37
CA ALA A 85 8.66 -0.25 -9.77
C ALA A 85 9.32 -1.55 -10.24
N ALA A 86 10.60 -1.75 -9.90
CA ALA A 86 11.32 -2.97 -10.23
C ALA A 86 10.77 -4.17 -9.44
N TYR A 87 10.51 -3.99 -8.14
CA TYR A 87 9.97 -5.04 -7.29
C TYR A 87 8.58 -5.52 -7.76
N ALA A 88 7.68 -4.59 -8.10
CA ALA A 88 6.32 -4.90 -8.52
C ALA A 88 6.27 -5.62 -9.88
N ALA A 89 7.33 -5.49 -10.69
CA ALA A 89 7.46 -6.16 -11.99
C ALA A 89 7.98 -7.61 -11.88
N TRP A 90 8.49 -8.02 -10.71
CA TRP A 90 8.96 -9.39 -10.52
C TRP A 90 7.80 -10.38 -10.52
N THR A 91 8.01 -11.51 -11.20
CA THR A 91 7.03 -12.58 -11.34
C THR A 91 7.61 -13.94 -10.95
N THR A 92 6.73 -14.89 -10.63
CA THR A 92 7.07 -16.30 -10.46
C THR A 92 7.18 -17.00 -11.82
N ALA A 93 7.62 -18.27 -11.84
CA ALA A 93 7.69 -19.07 -13.07
C ALA A 93 6.31 -19.22 -13.76
N GLU A 94 5.22 -19.11 -13.00
CA GLU A 94 3.84 -19.14 -13.49
C GLU A 94 3.34 -17.77 -14.01
N GLY A 95 4.21 -16.76 -14.08
CA GLY A 95 3.86 -15.42 -14.55
C GLY A 95 3.01 -14.59 -13.58
N LEU A 96 2.84 -15.06 -12.33
CA LEU A 96 2.10 -14.34 -11.30
C LEU A 96 3.02 -13.38 -10.52
N PRO A 97 2.49 -12.33 -9.85
CA PRO A 97 3.32 -11.43 -9.05
C PRO A 97 4.17 -12.18 -8.02
N PHE A 98 5.44 -11.77 -7.91
CA PHE A 98 6.38 -12.33 -6.95
C PHE A 98 5.91 -12.13 -5.50
N ASP A 99 5.39 -10.94 -5.17
CA ASP A 99 4.84 -10.64 -3.84
C ASP A 99 3.54 -11.41 -3.58
N PRO A 100 3.39 -12.11 -2.44
CA PRO A 100 2.22 -12.95 -2.17
C PRO A 100 0.92 -12.14 -2.02
N TRP A 101 1.00 -10.88 -1.58
CA TRP A 101 -0.19 -10.07 -1.39
C TRP A 101 -0.68 -9.48 -2.70
N LEU A 102 0.22 -8.97 -3.54
CA LEU A 102 -0.10 -8.63 -4.93
C LEU A 102 -0.64 -9.84 -5.70
N ARG A 103 -0.05 -11.02 -5.51
CA ARG A 103 -0.51 -12.27 -6.11
C ARG A 103 -1.93 -12.64 -5.69
N THR A 104 -2.27 -12.43 -4.41
CA THR A 104 -3.62 -12.68 -3.91
C THR A 104 -4.64 -11.79 -4.59
N HIS A 105 -4.33 -10.50 -4.74
CA HIS A 105 -5.16 -9.56 -5.49
C HIS A 105 -5.36 -9.97 -6.95
N VAL A 106 -4.28 -10.34 -7.65
CA VAL A 106 -4.37 -10.79 -9.05
C VAL A 106 -5.19 -12.07 -9.20
N ARG A 107 -5.02 -13.03 -8.30
CA ARG A 107 -5.78 -14.30 -8.31
C ARG A 107 -7.29 -14.13 -8.13
N VAL A 108 -7.74 -13.03 -7.51
CA VAL A 108 -9.17 -12.74 -7.32
C VAL A 108 -9.72 -11.76 -8.37
N GLY A 109 -8.99 -11.58 -9.48
CA GLY A 109 -9.40 -10.77 -10.63
C GLY A 109 -8.91 -9.33 -10.61
N GLY A 110 -7.96 -8.99 -9.74
CA GLY A 110 -7.33 -7.68 -9.72
C GLY A 110 -6.28 -7.51 -10.81
N ALA A 111 -6.13 -6.30 -11.31
CA ALA A 111 -5.08 -5.89 -12.24
C ALA A 111 -4.12 -4.91 -11.55
N ILE A 112 -2.81 -5.16 -11.66
CA ILE A 112 -1.81 -4.18 -11.23
C ILE A 112 -1.85 -3.01 -12.22
N VAL A 113 -2.02 -1.80 -11.71
CA VAL A 113 -2.09 -0.58 -12.51
C VAL A 113 -0.71 0.04 -12.64
N LYS A 114 -0.14 0.50 -11.51
CA LYS A 114 1.20 1.09 -11.45
C LYS A 114 1.72 1.19 -10.01
N PRO A 115 3.02 1.40 -9.79
CA PRO A 115 3.56 1.74 -8.48
C PRO A 115 3.06 3.12 -8.01
N CYS A 116 2.90 3.29 -6.69
CA CYS A 116 2.69 4.59 -6.03
C CYS A 116 3.81 4.83 -5.00
N PRO A 117 4.92 5.47 -5.40
CA PRO A 117 6.16 5.51 -4.61
C PRO A 117 6.07 6.35 -3.33
N ARG A 118 5.01 7.14 -3.16
CA ARG A 118 4.83 8.04 -2.01
C ARG A 118 3.49 7.81 -1.34
N SER A 119 3.11 6.53 -1.21
CA SER A 119 1.79 6.13 -0.76
C SER A 119 1.45 6.55 0.65
N MET A 120 2.43 6.57 1.55
CA MET A 120 2.25 7.05 2.93
C MET A 120 3.54 7.73 3.38
N SER A 121 3.44 8.94 3.94
CA SER A 121 4.58 9.68 4.49
C SER A 121 4.48 9.79 6.01
N LEU A 122 5.52 9.33 6.71
CA LEU A 122 5.62 9.39 8.17
C LEU A 122 6.85 10.20 8.57
N GLN A 123 6.69 11.07 9.57
CA GLN A 123 7.76 11.84 10.15
C GLN A 123 7.69 11.74 11.68
N ALA A 124 8.84 11.55 12.31
CA ALA A 124 8.99 11.56 13.76
C ALA A 124 10.41 12.05 14.14
N THR A 125 10.63 12.30 15.43
CA THR A 125 11.96 12.58 15.97
C THR A 125 12.85 11.34 15.89
N VAL A 126 14.16 11.51 16.06
CA VAL A 126 15.09 10.37 16.05
C VAL A 126 14.72 9.39 17.17
N ALA A 127 14.49 9.90 18.38
CA ALA A 127 14.06 9.08 19.52
C ALA A 127 12.73 8.34 19.25
N GLY A 128 11.78 8.97 18.55
CA GLY A 128 10.52 8.34 18.16
C GLY A 128 10.71 7.16 17.21
N TRP A 129 11.64 7.29 16.25
CA TRP A 129 12.01 6.19 15.37
C TRP A 129 12.80 5.09 16.08
N GLU A 130 13.73 5.44 16.97
CA GLU A 130 14.45 4.44 17.79
C GLU A 130 13.47 3.61 18.63
N ALA A 131 12.46 4.26 19.23
CA ALA A 131 11.43 3.60 20.01
C ALA A 131 10.52 2.69 19.17
N SER A 132 10.13 3.12 17.96
CA SER A 132 9.20 2.35 17.11
C SER A 132 9.88 1.21 16.35
N THR A 133 11.15 1.38 15.98
CA THR A 133 11.90 0.39 15.18
C THR A 133 12.79 -0.52 16.03
N GLY A 134 13.14 -0.10 17.25
CA GLY A 134 14.14 -0.76 18.08
C GLY A 134 15.57 -0.63 17.55
N LEU A 135 15.80 0.17 16.51
CA LEU A 135 17.11 0.37 15.89
C LEU A 135 17.79 1.60 16.50
N ALA A 136 19.06 1.47 16.89
CA ALA A 136 19.86 2.63 17.26
C ALA A 136 20.21 3.45 16.00
N LEU A 137 20.03 4.77 16.06
CA LEU A 137 20.22 5.67 14.92
C LEU A 137 21.35 6.68 15.21
N PRO A 138 22.61 6.27 15.42
CA PRO A 138 23.66 7.12 15.99
C PRO A 138 24.14 8.27 15.08
N GLY A 139 23.78 8.27 13.80
CA GLY A 139 24.17 9.30 12.83
C GLY A 139 23.06 9.66 11.84
N SER A 140 23.29 10.69 11.04
CA SER A 140 22.44 11.00 9.88
C SER A 140 22.73 10.00 8.76
N GLY A 141 21.70 9.55 8.04
CA GLY A 141 21.87 8.56 6.98
C GLY A 141 20.58 7.82 6.61
N HIS A 142 20.73 6.75 5.85
CA HIS A 142 19.63 5.84 5.49
C HIS A 142 19.74 4.56 6.31
N TYR A 143 18.65 4.17 6.94
CA TYR A 143 18.59 3.02 7.83
C TYR A 143 17.56 2.02 7.34
N VAL A 144 17.98 0.76 7.18
CA VAL A 144 17.06 -0.34 6.95
C VAL A 144 16.57 -0.80 8.31
N ALA A 145 15.28 -0.63 8.58
CA ALA A 145 14.65 -1.08 9.81
C ALA A 145 13.70 -2.26 9.51
N PRO A 146 13.44 -3.14 10.49
CA PRO A 146 12.40 -4.16 10.38
C PRO A 146 11.07 -3.55 9.94
N ASP A 147 10.32 -4.30 9.12
CA ASP A 147 8.98 -3.98 8.63
C ASP A 147 8.81 -2.75 7.72
N LEU A 148 9.82 -1.87 7.63
CA LEU A 148 9.85 -0.79 6.65
C LEU A 148 10.14 -1.33 5.24
N LEU A 149 9.44 -0.80 4.24
CA LEU A 149 9.55 -1.27 2.86
C LEU A 149 10.74 -0.68 2.11
N VAL A 150 11.26 0.45 2.57
CA VAL A 150 12.39 1.20 2.03
C VAL A 150 13.16 1.84 3.19
N PRO A 151 14.41 2.29 2.99
CA PRO A 151 15.19 2.90 4.07
C PRO A 151 14.51 4.13 4.68
N LEU A 152 14.55 4.22 6.01
CA LEU A 152 14.25 5.43 6.78
C LEU A 152 15.39 6.44 6.56
N GLN A 153 15.04 7.68 6.23
CA GLN A 153 16.01 8.77 6.15
C GLN A 153 16.09 9.51 7.49
N VAL A 154 17.27 9.55 8.09
CA VAL A 154 17.53 10.19 9.39
C VAL A 154 18.44 11.40 9.20
N ASN A 155 18.05 12.52 9.81
CA ASN A 155 18.89 13.70 10.01
C ASN A 155 18.92 13.99 11.52
N ARG A 156 20.04 13.71 12.17
CA ARG A 156 20.22 13.95 13.61
C ARG A 156 20.37 15.41 13.97
N ASP A 157 21.01 16.21 13.12
CA ASP A 157 21.20 17.64 13.35
C ASP A 157 19.84 18.38 13.43
N ALA A 158 18.86 17.89 12.69
CA ALA A 158 17.48 18.39 12.70
C ALA A 158 16.52 17.60 13.62
N ASP A 159 17.01 16.63 14.40
CA ASP A 159 16.22 15.65 15.17
C ASP A 159 15.00 15.10 14.40
N ARG A 160 15.23 14.61 13.18
CA ARG A 160 14.15 14.25 12.26
C ARG A 160 14.45 12.98 11.48
N GLY A 161 13.51 12.03 11.52
CA GLY A 161 13.44 10.90 10.60
C GLY A 161 12.22 11.01 9.68
N ILE A 162 12.41 10.75 8.39
CA ILE A 162 11.38 10.76 7.35
C ILE A 162 11.34 9.39 6.70
N TYR A 163 10.15 8.79 6.66
CA TYR A 163 9.88 7.54 5.97
C TYR A 163 8.78 7.76 4.93
N VAL A 164 9.07 7.40 3.68
CA VAL A 164 8.12 7.52 2.56
C VAL A 164 7.87 6.12 2.03
N GLU A 165 6.72 5.56 2.36
CA GLU A 165 6.35 4.20 2.00
C GLU A 165 5.82 4.12 0.56
N PRO A 166 6.31 3.16 -0.25
CA PRO A 166 5.74 2.87 -1.54
C PRO A 166 4.70 1.74 -1.49
N ASN A 167 3.60 1.90 -2.22
CA ASN A 167 2.62 0.84 -2.49
C ASN A 167 2.51 0.57 -4.00
N VAL A 168 1.58 -0.31 -4.37
CA VAL A 168 1.24 -0.60 -5.77
C VAL A 168 -0.26 -0.48 -5.95
N TRP A 169 -0.70 0.35 -6.89
CA TRP A 169 -2.12 0.43 -7.25
C TRP A 169 -2.58 -0.86 -7.91
N VAL A 170 -3.66 -1.42 -7.37
CA VAL A 170 -4.42 -2.52 -7.96
C VAL A 170 -5.85 -2.07 -8.19
N GLU A 171 -6.39 -2.39 -9.36
CA GLU A 171 -7.79 -2.20 -9.70
C GLU A 171 -8.50 -3.56 -9.71
N HIS A 172 -9.74 -3.58 -9.25
CA HIS A 172 -10.70 -4.64 -9.53
C HIS A 172 -11.86 -4.04 -10.33
N THR A 173 -12.02 -4.51 -11.57
CA THR A 173 -13.24 -4.26 -12.32
C THR A 173 -14.37 -5.12 -11.73
N LEU A 174 -15.53 -4.51 -11.56
CA LEU A 174 -16.67 -5.12 -10.91
C LEU A 174 -17.74 -5.42 -11.96
N THR A 175 -18.11 -6.69 -12.06
CA THR A 175 -19.28 -7.12 -12.82
C THR A 175 -20.50 -6.97 -11.91
N ARG A 176 -21.51 -6.24 -12.39
CA ARG A 176 -22.84 -6.22 -11.78
C ARG A 176 -23.56 -7.54 -11.99
#